data_AF-A0AAE3RAQ8-F1
#
_entry.id   AF-A0AAE3RAQ8-F1
#
_cell.length_a   1.000
_cell.length_b   1.000
_cell.length_c   1.000
_cell.angle_alpha   90.00
_cell.angle_beta   90.00
_cell.angle_gamma   90.00
#
_symmetry.space_group_name_H-M   'P 1'
#
loop_
_entity.id
_entity.type
_entity.pdbx_description
1 polymer ?
#
loop_
_entity_poly.entity_id
_entity_poly.type
_entity_poly.pdbx_seq_one_letter_code
_entity_poly.pdbx_strand_id
1 'polypeptide(L)'
;MCSTCIQLRQLVNYSDKEILQAIRSGEDDKALSALYKNLLPKIKNLIRQNGGGQDDALDIFQDAILIFYKQVKMNSFNETYSIAGFVYTISRNLWINQVKRKKRSVEITDSEIPLELDDNMLTQLMTKEREDMVVKLLSSLGETCHRLLTYVIFHRLSMKEISQKMEFSSEDVAKTKHYKCKQRLIQLVKNTPYTQEILRG
;
A
#
# COMPACT_ATOMS: atom_id res chain seq x y z
N MET A 1 -7.72 9.33 -50.07
CA MET A 1 -7.67 8.25 -49.07
C MET A 1 -6.55 8.55 -48.09
N CYS A 2 -6.88 8.89 -46.85
CA CYS A 2 -6.04 8.59 -45.68
C CYS A 2 -7.00 8.56 -44.48
N SER A 3 -7.69 7.42 -44.34
CA SER A 3 -8.80 7.22 -43.41
C SER A 3 -8.32 6.90 -41.99
N THR A 4 -7.20 7.46 -41.53
CA THR A 4 -6.56 7.05 -40.27
C THR A 4 -6.17 8.22 -39.37
N CYS A 5 -7.00 9.26 -39.31
CA CYS A 5 -6.79 10.40 -38.40
C CYS A 5 -7.96 10.71 -37.44
N ILE A 6 -8.97 9.84 -37.31
CA ILE A 6 -10.10 10.11 -36.40
C ILE A 6 -10.52 8.83 -35.67
N GLN A 7 -9.83 8.48 -34.59
CA GLN A 7 -10.37 7.55 -33.57
C GLN A 7 -9.58 7.58 -32.24
N LEU A 8 -9.37 8.77 -31.65
CA LEU A 8 -8.86 8.91 -30.27
C LEU A 8 -9.74 9.80 -29.38
N ARG A 9 -11.06 9.76 -29.58
CA ARG A 9 -12.02 10.30 -28.63
C ARG A 9 -13.22 9.37 -28.49
N GLN A 10 -13.08 8.34 -27.68
CA GLN A 10 -14.21 7.78 -26.97
C GLN A 10 -14.00 8.04 -25.48
N LEU A 11 -14.87 8.89 -24.93
CA LEU A 11 -14.97 9.21 -23.51
C LEU A 11 -15.58 8.02 -22.78
N VAL A 12 -14.80 6.96 -22.59
CA VAL A 12 -15.24 5.83 -21.76
C VAL A 12 -14.65 6.02 -20.38
N ASN A 13 -15.49 6.43 -19.42
CA ASN A 13 -15.18 6.29 -18.01
C ASN A 13 -15.42 4.83 -17.65
N TYR A 14 -14.34 4.06 -17.54
CA TYR A 14 -14.40 2.68 -17.09
C TYR A 14 -14.63 2.63 -15.58
N SER A 15 -15.52 1.74 -15.16
CA SER A 15 -15.69 1.34 -13.77
C SER A 15 -14.50 0.52 -13.29
N ASP A 16 -14.31 0.46 -11.97
CA ASP A 16 -13.23 -0.33 -11.37
C ASP A 16 -13.31 -1.80 -11.81
N LYS A 17 -14.52 -2.37 -11.92
CA LYS A 17 -14.72 -3.75 -12.40
C LYS A 17 -14.24 -3.97 -13.83
N GLU A 18 -14.53 -3.02 -14.73
CA GLU A 18 -14.09 -3.12 -16.13
C GLU A 18 -12.57 -3.01 -16.24
N ILE A 19 -11.93 -2.15 -15.43
CA ILE A 19 -10.46 -2.04 -15.39
C ILE A 19 -9.83 -3.35 -14.89
N LEU A 20 -10.37 -3.94 -13.82
CA LEU A 20 -9.90 -5.23 -13.30
C LEU A 20 -10.05 -6.35 -14.33
N GLN A 21 -11.19 -6.42 -15.01
CA GLN A 21 -11.44 -7.42 -16.04
C GLN A 21 -10.50 -7.23 -17.24
N ALA A 22 -10.31 -5.99 -17.70
CA ALA A 22 -9.40 -5.68 -18.80
C ALA A 22 -7.97 -6.14 -18.50
N ILE A 23 -7.45 -5.87 -17.29
CA ILE A 23 -6.13 -6.36 -16.86
C ILE A 23 -6.10 -7.89 -16.85
N ARG A 24 -7.12 -8.57 -16.31
CA ARG A 24 -7.16 -10.04 -16.26
C ARG A 24 -7.18 -10.67 -17.64
N SER A 25 -7.96 -10.11 -18.55
CA SER A 25 -8.11 -10.59 -19.95
C SER A 25 -6.94 -10.21 -20.86
N GLY A 26 -6.00 -9.36 -20.39
CA GLY A 26 -4.86 -8.90 -21.20
C GLY A 26 -5.20 -7.76 -22.16
N GLU A 27 -6.33 -7.07 -21.95
CA GLU A 27 -6.71 -5.85 -22.66
C GLU A 27 -6.03 -4.62 -22.03
N ASP A 28 -4.71 -4.68 -21.93
CA ASP A 28 -3.91 -3.78 -21.09
C ASP A 28 -3.99 -2.33 -21.56
N ASP A 29 -4.06 -2.08 -22.87
CA ASP A 29 -4.18 -0.72 -23.43
C ASP A 29 -5.41 0.03 -22.90
N LYS A 30 -6.54 -0.67 -22.77
CA LYS A 30 -7.79 -0.10 -22.25
C LYS A 30 -7.65 0.25 -20.77
N ALA A 31 -7.13 -0.68 -19.98
CA ALA A 31 -6.93 -0.49 -18.55
C ALA A 31 -5.94 0.64 -18.25
N LEU A 32 -4.78 0.62 -18.91
CA LEU A 32 -3.73 1.62 -18.72
C LEU A 32 -4.21 3.01 -19.13
N SER A 33 -4.88 3.14 -20.28
CA SER A 33 -5.44 4.43 -20.73
C SER A 33 -6.40 5.03 -19.69
N ALA A 34 -7.27 4.21 -19.10
CA ALA A 34 -8.19 4.64 -18.04
C ALA A 34 -7.45 5.09 -16.77
N LEU A 35 -6.46 4.31 -16.33
CA LEU A 35 -5.66 4.61 -15.13
C LEU A 35 -4.88 5.92 -15.30
N TYR A 36 -4.18 6.10 -16.42
CA TYR A 36 -3.42 7.32 -16.72
C TYR A 36 -4.34 8.54 -16.76
N LYS A 37 -5.48 8.46 -17.44
CA LYS A 37 -6.40 9.59 -17.57
C LYS A 37 -7.01 10.01 -16.23
N ASN A 38 -7.42 9.04 -15.41
CA ASN A 38 -8.25 9.30 -14.23
C ASN A 38 -7.44 9.47 -12.94
N LEU A 39 -6.26 8.84 -12.83
CA LEU A 39 -5.49 8.77 -11.59
C LEU A 39 -4.23 9.61 -11.64
N LEU A 40 -3.54 9.71 -12.78
CA LEU A 40 -2.29 10.48 -12.87
C LEU A 40 -2.48 11.95 -12.43
N PRO A 41 -3.55 12.68 -12.80
CA PRO A 41 -3.74 14.06 -12.31
C PRO A 41 -3.83 14.15 -10.78
N LYS A 42 -4.45 13.15 -10.14
CA LYS A 42 -4.56 13.07 -8.68
C LYS A 42 -3.21 12.82 -8.03
N ILE A 43 -2.41 11.91 -8.60
CA ILE A 43 -1.08 11.60 -8.10
C ILE A 43 -0.13 12.78 -8.31
N LYS A 44 -0.16 13.44 -9.47
CA LYS A 44 0.57 14.71 -9.70
C LYS A 44 0.26 15.75 -8.62
N ASN A 45 -1.02 15.92 -8.28
CA ASN A 45 -1.39 16.88 -7.24
C ASN A 45 -0.90 16.44 -5.84
N LEU A 46 -1.02 15.15 -5.49
CA LEU A 46 -0.48 14.60 -4.24
C LEU A 46 1.03 14.89 -4.11
N ILE A 47 1.81 14.56 -5.14
CA ILE A 47 3.27 14.69 -5.11
C ILE A 47 3.68 16.18 -5.07
N ARG A 48 3.05 17.02 -5.90
CA ARG A 48 3.29 18.47 -5.90
C ARG A 48 3.00 19.12 -4.55
N GLN A 49 1.88 18.75 -3.91
CA GLN A 49 1.52 19.27 -2.58
C GLN A 49 2.52 18.84 -1.49
N ASN A 50 3.30 17.78 -1.73
CA ASN A 50 4.29 17.26 -0.80
C ASN A 50 5.73 17.52 -1.28
N GLY A 51 5.92 18.56 -2.10
CA GLY A 51 7.25 19.08 -2.47
C GLY A 51 7.96 18.33 -3.61
N GLY A 52 7.27 17.44 -4.32
CA GLY A 52 7.83 16.71 -5.46
C GLY A 52 7.59 17.41 -6.80
N GLY A 53 8.46 17.10 -7.77
CA GLY A 53 8.39 17.61 -9.13
C GLY A 53 7.44 16.83 -10.04
N GLN A 54 7.34 17.28 -11.29
CA GLN A 54 6.54 16.60 -12.30
C GLN A 54 7.12 15.20 -12.61
N ASP A 55 8.43 15.07 -12.68
CA ASP A 55 9.09 13.80 -12.99
C ASP A 55 8.94 12.81 -11.82
N ASP A 56 9.13 13.27 -10.58
CA ASP A 56 8.85 12.47 -9.38
C ASP A 56 7.42 11.89 -9.41
N ALA A 57 6.44 12.69 -9.84
CA ALA A 57 5.06 12.24 -9.92
C ALA A 57 4.81 11.19 -11.00
N LEU A 58 5.53 11.26 -12.12
CA LEU A 58 5.43 10.26 -13.18
C LEU A 58 6.06 8.93 -12.73
N ASP A 59 7.23 8.99 -12.11
CA ASP A 59 7.95 7.82 -11.61
C ASP A 59 7.12 7.10 -10.54
N ILE A 60 6.65 7.84 -9.53
CA ILE A 60 5.80 7.28 -8.47
C ILE A 60 4.51 6.69 -9.02
N PHE A 61 3.90 7.34 -10.01
CA PHE A 61 2.69 6.82 -10.63
C PHE A 61 2.96 5.52 -11.38
N GLN A 62 4.04 5.44 -12.16
CA GLN A 62 4.42 4.22 -12.89
C GLN A 62 4.64 3.05 -11.93
N ASP A 63 5.39 3.28 -10.85
CA ASP A 63 5.62 2.26 -9.82
C ASP A 63 4.31 1.80 -9.15
N ALA A 64 3.43 2.75 -8.81
CA ALA A 64 2.14 2.43 -8.20
C ALA A 64 1.23 1.60 -9.13
N ILE A 65 1.17 1.95 -10.42
CA ILE A 65 0.40 1.20 -11.41
C ILE A 65 1.02 -0.19 -11.65
N LEU A 66 2.34 -0.32 -11.68
CA LEU A 66 3.00 -1.61 -11.82
C LEU A 66 2.68 -2.55 -10.65
N ILE A 67 2.69 -2.03 -9.42
CA ILE A 67 2.31 -2.80 -8.23
C ILE A 67 0.85 -3.23 -8.30
N PHE A 68 -0.06 -2.30 -8.64
CA PHE A 68 -1.48 -2.60 -8.82
C PHE A 68 -1.70 -3.69 -9.89
N TYR A 69 -1.10 -3.52 -11.07
CA TYR A 69 -1.20 -4.47 -12.18
C TYR A 69 -0.75 -5.88 -11.78
N LYS A 70 0.40 -5.99 -11.09
CA LYS A 70 0.90 -7.28 -10.57
C LYS A 70 -0.09 -7.93 -9.60
N GLN A 71 -0.66 -7.16 -8.67
CA GLN A 71 -1.63 -7.70 -7.72
C GLN A 71 -2.90 -8.23 -8.41
N VAL A 72 -3.39 -7.51 -9.43
CA VAL A 72 -4.56 -7.94 -10.21
C VAL A 72 -4.26 -9.22 -10.99
N LYS A 73 -3.12 -9.29 -11.70
CA LYS A 73 -2.70 -10.49 -12.44
C LYS A 73 -2.49 -11.71 -11.54
N MET A 74 -2.01 -11.50 -10.32
CA MET A 74 -1.82 -12.56 -9.33
C MET A 74 -3.11 -12.90 -8.55
N ASN A 75 -4.26 -12.31 -8.89
CA ASN A 75 -5.53 -12.47 -8.16
C ASN A 75 -5.42 -12.18 -6.65
N SER A 76 -4.53 -11.25 -6.27
CA SER A 76 -4.26 -10.87 -4.88
C SER A 76 -4.76 -9.46 -4.53
N PHE A 77 -5.28 -8.72 -5.51
CA PHE A 77 -5.93 -7.43 -5.27
C PHE A 77 -7.25 -7.62 -4.52
N ASN A 78 -7.43 -6.88 -3.42
CA ASN A 78 -8.69 -6.88 -2.67
C ASN A 78 -9.71 -5.94 -3.33
N GLU A 79 -10.70 -6.52 -3.99
CA GLU A 79 -11.76 -5.79 -4.70
C GLU A 79 -12.71 -4.99 -3.80
N THR A 80 -12.61 -5.10 -2.46
CA THR A 80 -13.34 -4.17 -1.56
C THR A 80 -12.77 -2.75 -1.60
N TYR A 81 -11.53 -2.58 -2.08
CA TYR A 81 -10.91 -1.27 -2.26
C TYR A 81 -11.24 -0.69 -3.63
N SER A 82 -11.48 0.62 -3.69
CA SER A 82 -11.48 1.32 -4.97
C SER A 82 -10.08 1.35 -5.56
N ILE A 83 -9.96 1.21 -6.87
CA ILE A 83 -8.66 1.29 -7.58
C ILE A 83 -8.01 2.64 -7.30
N ALA A 84 -8.80 3.71 -7.36
CA ALA A 84 -8.33 5.06 -7.08
C ALA A 84 -7.74 5.19 -5.66
N GLY A 85 -8.43 4.67 -4.64
CA GLY A 85 -7.96 4.70 -3.26
C GLY A 85 -6.69 3.87 -3.07
N PHE A 86 -6.63 2.68 -3.67
CA PHE A 86 -5.45 1.82 -3.62
C PHE A 86 -4.23 2.52 -4.24
N VAL A 87 -4.33 2.95 -5.49
CA VAL A 87 -3.22 3.60 -6.22
C VAL A 87 -2.77 4.88 -5.52
N TYR A 88 -3.71 5.67 -4.99
CA TYR A 88 -3.37 6.87 -4.21
C TYR A 88 -2.57 6.52 -2.95
N THR A 89 -3.00 5.51 -2.21
CA THR A 89 -2.30 5.08 -0.98
C THR A 89 -0.91 4.55 -1.30
N ILE A 90 -0.75 3.74 -2.35
CA ILE A 90 0.56 3.24 -2.78
C ILE A 90 1.47 4.41 -3.19
N SER A 91 0.96 5.32 -4.01
CA SER A 91 1.71 6.50 -4.46
C SER A 91 2.21 7.36 -3.30
N ARG A 92 1.34 7.60 -2.30
CA ARG A 92 1.71 8.35 -1.09
C ARG A 92 2.87 7.68 -0.34
N ASN A 93 2.84 6.35 -0.22
CA ASN A 93 3.84 5.61 0.52
C ASN A 93 5.19 5.54 -0.21
N LEU A 94 5.15 5.31 -1.52
CA LEU A 94 6.33 5.39 -2.37
C LEU A 94 6.98 6.77 -2.26
N TRP A 95 6.18 7.85 -2.28
CA TRP A 95 6.69 9.21 -2.13
C TRP A 95 7.33 9.45 -0.75
N ILE A 96 6.64 9.07 0.33
CA ILE A 96 7.18 9.18 1.69
C ILE A 96 8.53 8.45 1.78
N ASN A 97 8.63 7.26 1.19
CA ASN A 97 9.87 6.49 1.17
C ASN A 97 10.95 7.18 0.33
N GLN A 98 10.61 7.73 -0.82
CA GLN A 98 11.55 8.48 -1.66
C GLN A 98 12.06 9.73 -0.93
N VAL A 99 11.20 10.50 -0.27
CA VAL A 99 11.58 11.65 0.55
C VAL A 99 12.47 11.23 1.71
N LYS A 100 12.14 10.16 2.43
CA LYS A 100 12.99 9.62 3.51
C LYS A 100 14.38 9.21 2.99
N ARG A 101 14.47 8.60 1.82
CA ARG A 101 15.74 8.23 1.18
C ARG A 101 16.55 9.46 0.74
N LYS A 102 15.89 10.46 0.11
CA LYS A 102 16.51 11.74 -0.24
C LYS A 102 17.02 12.47 1.00
N LYS A 103 16.25 12.50 2.10
CA LYS A 103 16.69 13.05 3.38
C LYS A 103 17.92 12.32 3.93
N ARG A 104 17.94 10.99 3.97
CA ARG A 104 19.13 10.23 4.39
C ARG A 104 20.36 10.44 3.51
N SER A 105 20.16 10.66 2.21
CA SER A 105 21.25 11.02 1.28
C SER A 105 21.83 12.42 1.56
N VAL A 106 21.05 13.29 2.21
CA VAL A 106 21.44 14.66 2.58
C VAL A 106 21.89 14.72 4.05
N GLU A 107 21.36 13.84 4.91
CA GLU A 107 21.60 13.70 6.36
C GLU A 107 22.76 12.73 6.66
N ILE A 108 23.94 12.93 6.04
CA ILE A 108 25.22 12.59 6.71
C ILE A 108 25.49 13.57 7.88
N THR A 109 24.65 14.59 8.04
CA THR A 109 24.61 15.42 9.25
C THR A 109 23.25 15.31 9.93
N ASP A 110 23.23 14.44 10.95
CA ASP A 110 22.54 14.58 12.23
C ASP A 110 21.09 15.11 12.23
N SER A 111 20.10 14.21 12.32
CA SER A 111 18.89 14.37 13.14
C SER A 111 17.95 13.15 13.05
N GLU A 112 17.61 12.60 14.22
CA GLU A 112 16.63 11.52 14.39
C GLU A 112 15.20 12.02 14.11
N ILE A 113 14.50 11.43 13.13
CA ILE A 113 13.05 11.67 12.92
C ILE A 113 12.27 10.35 13.05
N PRO A 114 11.16 10.30 13.83
CA PRO A 114 10.49 9.06 14.20
C PRO A 114 9.95 8.22 13.04
N LEU A 115 10.15 6.90 13.14
CA LEU A 115 9.47 5.89 12.33
C LEU A 115 7.95 5.91 12.60
N GLU A 116 7.19 6.53 11.69
CA GLU A 116 5.76 6.23 11.52
C GLU A 116 5.62 5.04 10.57
N LEU A 117 5.21 3.90 11.13
CA LEU A 117 4.82 2.71 10.38
C LEU A 117 3.35 2.90 9.94
N ASP A 118 3.17 3.36 8.70
CA ASP A 118 1.87 3.37 8.02
C ASP A 118 1.39 1.92 7.81
N ASP A 119 0.07 1.68 7.87
CA ASP A 119 -0.60 0.37 7.69
C ASP A 119 -0.15 -0.39 6.42
N ASN A 120 0.42 0.32 5.46
CA ASN A 120 0.85 -0.24 4.19
C ASN A 120 2.29 -0.75 4.14
N MET A 121 3.16 -0.37 5.09
CA MET A 121 4.57 -0.81 5.08
C MET A 121 4.71 -2.32 5.29
N LEU A 122 3.70 -2.95 5.89
CA LEU A 122 3.68 -4.40 6.11
C LEU A 122 3.08 -5.19 4.93
N THR A 123 2.44 -4.50 3.99
CA THR A 123 1.60 -5.14 2.95
C THR A 123 2.25 -5.15 1.57
N GLN A 124 3.39 -4.50 1.37
CA GLN A 124 4.03 -4.44 0.05
C GLN A 124 5.43 -5.07 0.09
N LEU A 125 5.54 -6.23 -0.56
CA LEU A 125 6.75 -7.06 -0.72
C LEU A 125 7.24 -7.75 0.57
N MET A 126 6.43 -8.65 1.12
CA MET A 126 6.93 -9.62 2.10
C MET A 126 7.70 -10.73 1.35
N THR A 127 9.02 -10.77 1.51
CA THR A 127 9.80 -11.99 1.23
C THR A 127 9.56 -12.99 2.36
N LYS A 128 9.76 -14.30 2.11
CA LYS A 128 9.61 -15.34 3.15
C LYS A 128 10.43 -15.03 4.43
N GLU A 129 11.60 -14.43 4.27
CA GLU A 129 12.45 -13.99 5.39
C GLU A 129 11.83 -12.85 6.20
N ARG A 130 11.08 -11.92 5.56
CA ARG A 130 10.33 -10.87 6.26
C ARG A 130 9.11 -11.43 6.95
N GLU A 131 8.42 -12.41 6.35
CA GLU A 131 7.31 -13.10 7.02
C GLU A 131 7.78 -13.78 8.31
N ASP A 132 8.86 -14.57 8.25
CA ASP A 132 9.40 -15.26 9.43
C ASP A 132 9.81 -14.27 10.53
N MET A 133 10.37 -13.12 10.15
CA MET A 133 10.71 -12.06 11.11
C MET A 133 9.47 -11.41 11.73
N VAL A 134 8.46 -11.10 10.92
CA VAL A 134 7.19 -10.53 11.40
C VAL A 134 6.50 -11.50 12.34
N VAL A 135 6.46 -12.80 12.01
CA VAL A 135 5.90 -13.84 12.90
C VAL A 135 6.64 -13.90 14.24
N LYS A 136 7.98 -13.81 14.23
CA LYS A 136 8.78 -13.74 15.48
C LYS A 136 8.46 -12.50 16.30
N LEU A 137 8.35 -11.33 15.66
CA LEU A 137 8.00 -10.08 16.33
C LEU A 137 6.60 -10.15 16.94
N LEU A 138 5.61 -10.62 16.17
CA LEU A 138 4.24 -10.80 16.64
C LEU A 138 4.16 -11.74 17.84
N SER A 139 4.94 -12.83 17.83
CA SER A 139 4.99 -13.79 18.94
C SER A 139 5.44 -13.17 20.26
N SER A 140 6.26 -12.11 20.21
CA SER A 140 6.72 -11.40 21.42
C SER A 140 5.73 -10.37 21.98
N LEU A 141 4.62 -10.09 21.28
CA LEU A 141 3.60 -9.11 21.71
C LEU A 141 2.50 -9.70 22.61
N GLY A 142 2.59 -11.00 22.89
CA GLY A 142 1.57 -11.77 23.60
C GLY A 142 0.45 -12.29 22.68
N GLU A 143 -0.20 -13.36 23.11
CA GLU A 143 -1.09 -14.18 22.27
C GLU A 143 -2.23 -13.37 21.62
N THR A 144 -2.88 -12.46 22.38
CA THR A 144 -3.97 -11.65 21.84
C THR A 144 -3.51 -10.73 20.72
N CYS A 145 -2.37 -10.04 20.88
CA CYS A 145 -1.86 -9.14 19.85
C CYS A 145 -1.32 -9.90 18.65
N HIS A 146 -0.66 -11.05 18.89
CA HIS A 146 -0.23 -11.94 17.82
C HIS A 146 -1.42 -12.36 16.96
N ARG A 147 -2.43 -13.01 17.55
CA ARG A 147 -3.60 -13.52 16.81
C ARG A 147 -4.35 -12.41 16.08
N LEU A 148 -4.58 -11.28 16.74
CA LEU A 148 -5.27 -10.14 16.14
C LEU A 148 -4.53 -9.63 14.91
N LEU A 149 -3.24 -9.32 15.06
CA LEU A 149 -2.43 -8.79 13.96
C LEU A 149 -2.26 -9.82 12.84
N THR A 150 -2.12 -11.10 13.16
CA THR A 150 -2.09 -12.19 12.16
C THR A 150 -3.37 -12.21 11.32
N TYR A 151 -4.54 -12.09 11.94
CA TYR A 151 -5.81 -12.02 11.21
C TYR A 151 -5.91 -10.79 10.30
N VAL A 152 -5.36 -9.66 10.72
CA VAL A 152 -5.32 -8.43 9.90
C VAL A 152 -4.35 -8.59 8.72
N ILE A 153 -3.15 -9.07 8.99
CA ILE A 153 -2.03 -9.03 8.04
C ILE A 153 -2.12 -10.14 7.01
N PHE A 154 -2.34 -11.38 7.47
CA PHE A 154 -2.28 -12.57 6.63
C PHE A 154 -3.66 -13.02 6.14
N HIS A 155 -4.68 -12.90 6.99
CA HIS A 155 -6.04 -13.35 6.66
C HIS A 155 -6.95 -12.23 6.15
N ARG A 156 -6.52 -10.96 6.21
CA ARG A 156 -7.25 -9.78 5.74
C ARG A 156 -8.68 -9.66 6.29
N LEU A 157 -8.91 -10.17 7.50
CA LEU A 157 -10.22 -10.11 8.14
C LEU A 157 -10.57 -8.69 8.58
N SER A 158 -11.83 -8.31 8.44
CA SER A 158 -12.37 -7.06 8.98
C SER A 158 -12.40 -7.08 10.51
N MET A 159 -12.45 -5.90 11.13
CA MET A 159 -12.57 -5.81 12.60
C MET A 159 -13.84 -6.47 13.14
N LYS A 160 -14.90 -6.50 12.33
CA LYS A 160 -16.16 -7.19 12.65
C LYS A 160 -15.95 -8.71 12.72
N GLU A 161 -15.31 -9.29 11.70
CA GLU A 161 -14.99 -10.72 11.66
C GLU A 161 -13.99 -11.10 12.76
N ILE A 162 -12.99 -10.26 13.02
CA ILE A 162 -12.02 -10.46 14.09
C ILE A 162 -12.70 -10.41 15.46
N SER A 163 -13.62 -9.47 15.68
CA SER A 163 -14.39 -9.39 16.92
C SER A 163 -15.13 -10.68 17.21
N GLN A 164 -15.78 -11.26 16.20
CA GLN A 164 -16.50 -12.54 16.34
C GLN A 164 -15.52 -13.70 16.58
N LYS A 165 -14.44 -13.78 15.80
CA LYS A 165 -13.47 -14.88 15.86
C LYS A 165 -12.61 -14.89 17.13
N MET A 166 -12.41 -13.72 17.74
CA MET A 166 -11.66 -13.54 18.98
C MET A 166 -12.58 -13.34 20.20
N GLU A 167 -13.89 -13.46 20.00
CA GLU A 167 -14.90 -13.32 21.06
C GLU A 167 -14.79 -11.99 21.83
N PHE A 168 -14.44 -10.92 21.11
CA PHE A 168 -14.47 -9.57 21.68
C PHE A 168 -15.91 -9.08 21.80
N SER A 169 -16.15 -8.29 22.84
CA SER A 169 -17.48 -7.77 23.17
C SER A 169 -18.07 -6.84 22.10
N SER A 170 -17.22 -6.20 21.28
CA SER A 170 -17.67 -5.43 20.11
C SER A 170 -16.55 -5.19 19.10
N GLU A 171 -16.96 -4.77 17.90
CA GLU A 171 -16.04 -4.30 16.85
C GLU A 171 -15.16 -3.13 17.32
N ASP A 172 -15.68 -2.24 18.16
CA ASP A 172 -14.92 -1.10 18.69
C ASP A 172 -13.85 -1.53 19.68
N VAL A 173 -14.11 -2.61 20.44
CA VAL A 173 -13.07 -3.24 21.26
C VAL A 173 -11.99 -3.85 20.37
N ALA A 174 -12.37 -4.51 19.26
CA ALA A 174 -11.41 -5.02 18.28
C ALA A 174 -10.53 -3.90 17.69
N LYS A 175 -11.12 -2.77 17.27
CA LYS A 175 -10.39 -1.59 16.78
C LYS A 175 -9.44 -1.02 17.81
N THR A 176 -9.89 -0.87 19.05
CA THR A 176 -9.08 -0.34 20.16
C THR A 176 -7.90 -1.26 20.47
N LYS A 177 -8.14 -2.58 20.52
CA LYS A 177 -7.09 -3.59 20.71
C LYS A 177 -6.12 -3.58 19.53
N HIS A 178 -6.61 -3.51 18.30
CA HIS A 178 -5.80 -3.42 17.10
C HIS A 178 -4.83 -2.24 17.16
N TYR A 179 -5.33 -1.05 17.46
CA TYR A 179 -4.52 0.15 17.63
C TYR A 179 -3.42 -0.04 18.69
N LYS A 180 -3.77 -0.53 19.88
CA LYS A 180 -2.81 -0.77 20.97
C LYS A 180 -1.74 -1.81 20.59
N CYS A 181 -2.14 -2.90 19.94
CA CYS A 181 -1.22 -3.93 19.47
C CYS A 181 -0.27 -3.37 18.39
N LYS A 182 -0.78 -2.54 17.48
CA LYS A 182 0.05 -1.84 16.48
C LYS A 182 1.07 -0.91 17.15
N GLN A 183 0.67 -0.12 18.14
CA GLN A 183 1.62 0.75 18.88
C GLN A 183 2.71 -0.05 19.58
N ARG A 184 2.37 -1.20 20.18
CA ARG A 184 3.37 -2.09 20.78
C ARG A 184 4.31 -2.69 19.75
N LEU A 185 3.79 -3.14 18.60
CA LEU A 185 4.61 -3.62 17.49
C LEU A 185 5.58 -2.53 17.02
N ILE A 186 5.11 -1.29 16.87
CA ILE A 186 5.94 -0.14 16.50
C ILE A 186 7.06 0.06 17.52
N GLN A 187 6.76 0.01 18.82
CA GLN A 187 7.76 0.18 19.86
C GLN A 187 8.81 -0.95 19.84
N LEU A 188 8.37 -2.18 19.62
CA LEU A 188 9.25 -3.34 19.55
C LEU A 188 10.22 -3.26 18.35
N VAL A 189 9.71 -2.86 17.19
CA VAL A 189 10.54 -2.63 15.99
C VAL A 189 11.52 -1.49 16.21
N LYS A 190 11.08 -0.40 16.86
CA LYS A 190 11.98 0.72 17.21
C LYS A 190 13.13 0.26 18.11
N ASN A 191 12.84 -0.58 19.09
CA ASN A 191 13.82 -1.06 20.07
C ASN A 191 14.74 -2.18 19.54
N THR A 192 14.50 -2.71 18.34
CA THR A 192 15.28 -3.81 17.77
C THR A 192 15.94 -3.37 16.46
N PRO A 193 17.19 -2.86 16.50
CA PRO A 193 17.85 -2.26 15.32
C PRO A 193 17.87 -3.16 14.09
N TYR A 194 18.14 -4.45 14.27
CA TYR A 194 18.16 -5.47 13.22
C TYR A 194 16.82 -5.61 12.47
N THR A 195 15.70 -5.45 13.18
CA THR A 195 14.37 -5.54 12.56
C THR A 195 14.03 -4.31 11.73
N GLN A 196 14.64 -3.16 12.04
CA GLN A 196 14.47 -1.96 11.23
C GLN A 196 15.11 -2.11 9.86
N GLU A 197 16.28 -2.75 9.76
CA GLU A 197 16.98 -2.95 8.48
C GLU A 197 16.22 -3.89 7.55
N ILE A 198 15.70 -4.99 8.09
CA ILE A 198 15.01 -6.02 7.29
C ILE A 198 13.62 -5.58 6.86
N LEU A 199 12.91 -4.80 7.68
CA LEU A 199 11.63 -4.19 7.31
C LEU A 199 11.77 -2.96 6.40
N ARG A 200 12.98 -2.38 6.28
CA ARG A 200 13.27 -1.21 5.42
C ARG A 200 13.60 -1.58 3.97
N GLY A 201 13.99 -2.83 3.73
CA GLY A 201 14.36 -3.31 2.39
C GLY A 201 13.18 -3.47 1.46
#